data_AF-A0A1F8DI92-F1
#
_entry.id   AF-A0A1F8DI92-F1
#
_cell.length_a   1.000
_cell.length_b   1.000
_cell.length_c   1.000
_cell.angle_alpha   90.00
_cell.angle_beta   90.00
_cell.angle_gamma   90.00
#
_symmetry.space_group_name_H-M   'P 1'
#
loop_
_entity.id
_entity.type
_entity.pdbx_description
1 polymer ?
#
loop_
_entity_poly.entity_id
_entity_poly.type
_entity_poly.pdbx_seq_one_letter_code
_entity_poly.pdbx_strand_id
1 'polypeptide(L)' 'MKKEVDRNMTKRNGKQRLTLFMKPAIVKHAKAQAVIEELSLTALVERSLMKYLPKVTMIKRG' A
#
# COMPACT_ATOMS: atom_id res chain seq x y z
N MET A 1 9.18 34.97 -24.30
CA MET A 1 8.13 34.39 -23.44
C MET A 1 8.53 32.96 -23.09
N LYS A 2 8.92 32.71 -21.83
CA LYS A 2 9.24 31.36 -21.34
C LYS A 2 7.92 30.60 -21.23
N LYS A 3 7.76 29.51 -21.99
CA LYS A 3 6.64 28.58 -21.80
C LYS A 3 6.86 27.91 -20.45
N GLU A 4 6.07 28.33 -19.47
CA GLU A 4 5.92 27.64 -18.20
C GLU A 4 5.40 26.24 -18.52
N VAL A 5 6.25 25.24 -18.27
CA VAL A 5 5.90 23.83 -18.46
C VAL A 5 4.83 23.53 -17.42
N ASP A 6 3.58 23.50 -17.89
CA ASP A 6 2.43 23.05 -17.13
C ASP A 6 2.76 21.65 -16.60
N ARG A 7 3.07 21.58 -15.30
CA ARG A 7 3.29 20.34 -14.57
C ARG A 7 1.93 19.65 -14.44
N ASN A 8 1.45 19.11 -15.56
CA ASN A 8 0.46 18.03 -15.58
C ASN A 8 1.11 16.82 -14.91
N MET A 9 1.15 16.88 -13.58
CA MET A 9 1.55 15.80 -12.71
C MET A 9 0.46 14.75 -12.88
N THR A 10 0.69 13.84 -13.84
CA THR A 10 -0.09 12.62 -14.04
C THR A 10 -0.42 12.04 -12.67
N LYS A 11 -1.68 12.18 -12.24
CA LYS A 11 -2.17 11.61 -10.99
C LYS A 11 -2.10 10.08 -11.13
N ARG A 12 -0.95 9.50 -10.81
CA ARG A 12 -0.77 8.06 -10.65
C ARG A 12 -1.54 7.61 -9.41
N ASN A 13 -2.86 7.44 -9.48
CA ASN A 13 -3.77 6.79 -8.50
C ASN A 13 -3.48 6.97 -6.97
N GLY A 14 -2.69 7.95 -6.53
CA GLY A 14 -2.23 8.11 -5.13
C GLY A 14 -1.40 6.95 -4.54
N LYS A 15 -1.16 5.85 -5.27
CA LYS A 15 -0.55 4.63 -4.70
C LYS A 15 0.94 4.54 -5.02
N GLN A 16 1.74 4.19 -4.01
CA GLN A 16 3.18 3.90 -4.14
C GLN A 16 3.42 2.39 -4.20
N ARG A 17 4.26 1.95 -5.15
CA ARG A 17 4.72 0.55 -5.21
C ARG A 17 5.79 0.31 -4.14
N LEU A 18 5.62 -0.73 -3.34
CA LEU A 18 6.58 -1.16 -2.32
C LEU A 18 7.02 -2.60 -2.60
N THR A 19 8.31 -2.89 -2.40
CA THR A 19 8.86 -4.25 -2.45
C THR A 19 9.24 -4.67 -1.04
N LEU A 20 8.79 -5.84 -0.60
CA LEU A 20 9.05 -6.40 0.72
C LEU A 20 9.49 -7.87 0.59
N PHE A 21 10.50 -8.27 1.36
CA PHE A 21 10.87 -9.67 1.52
C PHE A 21 10.05 -10.29 2.64
N MET A 22 9.40 -11.43 2.38
CA MET A 22 8.54 -12.12 3.35
C MET A 22 8.78 -13.63 3.32
N LYS A 23 8.45 -14.31 4.43
CA LYS A 23 8.47 -15.77 4.49
C LYS A 23 7.52 -16.35 3.43
N PRO A 24 7.96 -17.29 2.57
CA PRO A 24 7.10 -17.85 1.51
C PRO A 24 5.79 -18.45 2.01
N ALA A 25 5.81 -19.08 3.19
CA ALA A 25 4.60 -19.64 3.82
C ALA A 25 3.53 -18.57 4.05
N ILE A 26 3.91 -17.39 4.56
CA ILE A 26 2.99 -16.27 4.80
C ILE A 26 2.37 -15.80 3.48
N VAL A 27 3.17 -15.69 2.43
CA VAL A 27 2.69 -15.27 1.10
C VAL A 27 1.67 -16.27 0.53
N LYS A 28 1.90 -17.58 0.72
CA LYS A 28 0.95 -18.62 0.29
C LYS A 28 -0.38 -18.50 1.01
N HIS A 29 -0.36 -18.35 2.33
CA HIS A 29 -1.58 -18.16 3.12
C HIS A 29 -2.31 -16.87 2.75
N ALA A 30 -1.60 -15.75 2.58
CA ALA A 30 -2.20 -14.48 2.17
C ALA A 30 -2.85 -14.56 0.78
N LYS A 31 -2.26 -15.28 -0.17
CA LYS A 31 -2.87 -15.49 -1.49
C LYS A 31 -4.16 -16.31 -1.40
N ALA A 32 -4.15 -17.40 -0.63
CA ALA A 32 -5.35 -18.21 -0.43
C ALA A 32 -6.47 -17.39 0.24
N GLN A 33 -6.14 -16.62 1.27
CA GLN A 33 -7.09 -15.73 1.94
C GLN A 33 -7.67 -14.68 1.00
N ALA A 34 -6.83 -14.07 0.15
CA ALA A 34 -7.28 -13.07 -0.82
C ALA A 34 -8.31 -13.64 -1.79
N VAL A 35 -8.15 -14.90 -2.22
CA VAL A 35 -9.12 -15.58 -3.08
C VAL A 35 -10.45 -15.83 -2.34
N ILE A 36 -10.40 -16.31 -1.10
CA ILE A 36 -11.61 -16.56 -0.28
C ILE A 36 -12.40 -15.27 -0.04
N GLU A 37 -11.71 -14.15 0.17
CA GLU A 37 -12.33 -12.84 0.38
C GLU A 37 -12.69 -12.10 -0.92
N GLU A 38 -12.43 -12.70 -2.09
CA GLU A 38 -12.59 -12.05 -3.41
C GLU A 38 -11.84 -10.71 -3.53
N LEU A 39 -10.68 -10.61 -2.88
CA LEU A 39 -9.80 -9.44 -2.89
C LEU A 39 -8.53 -9.68 -3.69
N SER A 40 -7.92 -8.60 -4.17
CA SER A 40 -6.52 -8.66 -4.61
C SER A 40 -5.58 -8.83 -3.41
N LEU A 41 -4.44 -9.50 -3.62
CA LEU A 41 -3.39 -9.61 -2.59
C LEU A 41 -2.95 -8.23 -2.08
N THR A 42 -2.87 -7.24 -2.98
CA THR A 42 -2.56 -5.84 -2.63
C THR A 42 -3.58 -5.27 -1.65
N ALA A 43 -4.87 -5.44 -1.92
CA ALA A 43 -5.94 -4.95 -1.05
C ALA A 43 -5.93 -5.66 0.32
N LEU A 44 -5.69 -6.97 0.34
CA LEU A 44 -5.59 -7.73 1.59
C LEU A 44 -4.42 -7.22 2.46
N VAL A 45 -3.26 -6.99 1.86
CA VAL A 45 -2.08 -6.47 2.56
C VAL A 45 -2.32 -5.04 3.05
N GLU A 46 -2.91 -4.17 2.22
CA GLU A 46 -3.25 -2.79 2.58
C GLU A 46 -4.20 -2.74 3.78
N ARG A 47 -5.26 -3.56 3.80
CA ARG A 47 -6.17 -3.69 4.96
C ARG A 47 -5.46 -4.20 6.20
N SER A 48 -4.58 -5.20 6.04
CA SER A 48 -3.84 -5.79 7.16
C SER A 48 -2.87 -4.79 7.79
N LEU A 49 -2.18 -4.00 6.97
CA LEU A 49 -1.31 -2.92 7.43
C LEU A 49 -2.11 -1.86 8.18
N MET A 50 -3.22 -1.36 7.61
CA MET A 50 -4.08 -0.39 8.29
C MET A 50 -4.62 -0.91 9.62
N LYS A 51 -4.98 -2.20 9.70
CA LYS A 51 -5.44 -2.84 10.94
C LYS A 51 -4.32 -2.93 11.99
N TYR A 52 -3.07 -3.09 11.55
CA TYR A 52 -1.91 -3.15 12.44
C TYR A 52 -1.47 -1.76 12.93
N LEU A 53 -1.75 -0.70 12.16
CA LEU A 53 -1.42 0.65 12.57
C LEU A 53 -2.19 1.05 13.85
N PRO A 54 -1.54 1.74 14.80
CA PRO A 54 -2.21 2.24 15.99
C PRO A 54 -3.27 3.26 15.60
N LYS A 55 -4.42 3.24 16.29
CA LYS A 55 -5.52 4.21 16.08
C LYS A 55 -5.10 5.65 16.35
N VAL A 56 -4.12 5.83 17.24
CA VAL A 56 -3.50 7.12 17.55
C VAL A 56 -2.00 6.97 17.34
N THR A 57 -1.50 7.51 16.24
CA THR A 57 -0.06 7.60 16.01
C THR A 57 0.45 8.81 16.79
N MET A 58 0.92 8.61 18.03
CA MET A 58 1.69 9.64 18.73
C MET A 58 3.07 9.76 18.07
N ILE A 59 3.16 10.60 17.04
CA ILE A 59 4.44 11.01 16.48
C ILE A 59 5.10 11.93 17.50
N LYS A 60 5.99 11.40 18.36
CA LYS A 60 6.91 12.27 19.10
C LYS A 60 7.78 12.96 18.07
N ARG A 61 7.64 14.28 17.94
CA ARG A 61 8.64 15.10 17.23
C ARG A 61 9.96 14.91 18.00
N GLY A 62 10.95 14.35 17.29
CA GLY A 62 12.34 14.34 17.75
C GLY A 62 12.97 15.70 17.59
#